data_AF-A0A1R0GN89-F1
#
_entry.id   AF-A0A1R0GN89-F1
#
_cell.length_a   1.000
_cell.length_b   1.000
_cell.length_c   1.000
_cell.angle_alpha   90.00
_cell.angle_beta   90.00
_cell.angle_gamma   90.00
#
_symmetry.space_group_name_H-M   'P 1'
#
loop_
_entity.id
_entity.type
_entity.pdbx_description
1 polymer ?
#
loop_
_entity_poly.entity_id
_entity_poly.type
_entity_poly.pdbx_seq_one_letter_code
_entity_poly.pdbx_strand_id
1 'polypeptide(L)'
;MKVEFFLIFLFTVKAGKSESLCKKGVKIENPNEIDKIKGCEKLEGDLTIKNTGIEKIEFDELREVDGTIIVYGVESLTSISFPKLNKTMGLNIGHNIKLKQINFPELLNSKKIKVFNNEKLNFINMNKLRDTDSFELLNSQIKSLELSDMRTVGLLNIYSNPELIGISLPLLKECKNETNISENDILEDINIPKLVTIGGEMNIDSNPKLKSLESFLSLANIEGDLIVNGDIETFSLKKIAKIYGKCQLNGSKSFNCEAFKSEIFKLANVNCECGDKMATSSTTKNPNELNYKKLDYDGTEELKNNAINEKTKNDEPTKIPGKSENTHNYGKINSEVKSSSSKCELTRSGENVLKIYLIFLFQVFVVYYLSCQVNFDS
;
A
#
# COMPACT_ATOMS: atom_id res chain seq x y z
N MET A 1 42.55 -32.36 44.45
CA MET A 1 41.13 -32.71 44.30
C MET A 1 40.40 -31.51 43.72
N LYS A 2 40.13 -31.50 42.41
CA LYS A 2 39.30 -30.48 41.75
C LYS A 2 38.05 -31.20 41.23
N VAL A 3 36.88 -30.68 41.57
CA VAL A 3 35.60 -31.16 41.06
C VAL A 3 35.05 -30.06 40.15
N GLU A 4 35.09 -30.27 38.84
CA GLU A 4 34.45 -29.37 37.89
C GLU A 4 32.98 -29.76 37.75
N PHE A 5 32.10 -28.81 38.10
CA PHE A 5 30.66 -28.96 37.91
C PHE A 5 30.32 -28.81 36.42
N PHE A 6 30.12 -29.92 35.73
CA PHE A 6 29.47 -29.90 34.42
C PHE A 6 27.98 -29.59 34.59
N LEU A 7 27.61 -28.33 34.33
CA LEU A 7 26.22 -27.90 34.15
C LEU A 7 25.68 -28.49 32.84
N ILE A 8 25.07 -29.67 32.92
CA ILE A 8 24.31 -30.25 31.82
C ILE A 8 23.02 -29.44 31.66
N PHE A 9 23.00 -28.53 30.69
CA PHE A 9 21.76 -27.93 30.21
C PHE A 9 20.92 -29.00 29.50
N LEU A 10 19.91 -29.52 30.21
CA LEU A 10 18.88 -30.37 29.65
C LEU A 10 17.97 -29.54 28.72
N PHE A 11 18.41 -29.34 27.48
CA PHE A 11 17.51 -28.94 26.40
C PHE A 11 16.51 -30.08 26.13
N THR A 12 15.31 -29.95 26.69
CA THR A 12 14.18 -30.82 26.36
C THR A 12 13.65 -30.48 24.98
N VAL A 13 14.32 -31.03 23.96
CA VAL A 13 13.93 -30.92 22.55
C VAL A 13 12.55 -31.54 22.35
N LYS A 14 11.52 -30.70 22.31
CA LYS A 14 10.13 -31.08 22.00
C LYS A 14 9.89 -31.10 20.48
N ALA A 15 10.85 -31.66 19.74
CA ALA A 15 10.79 -31.79 18.29
C ALA A 15 9.69 -32.79 17.86
N GLY A 16 9.14 -32.59 16.66
CA GLY A 16 8.28 -33.58 15.99
C GLY A 16 6.94 -33.07 15.44
N LYS A 17 6.41 -31.93 15.91
CA LYS A 17 5.15 -31.35 15.35
C LYS A 17 5.18 -29.85 15.08
N SER A 18 5.80 -29.05 15.94
CA SER A 18 5.93 -27.59 15.73
C SER A 18 6.77 -27.32 14.47
N GLU A 19 7.98 -27.88 14.40
CA GLU A 19 8.94 -27.63 13.31
C GLU A 19 8.42 -28.00 11.90
N SER A 20 7.50 -28.96 11.78
CA SER A 20 6.93 -29.34 10.48
C SER A 20 5.80 -28.40 10.02
N LEU A 21 5.16 -27.69 10.95
CA LEU A 21 4.20 -26.63 10.63
C LEU A 21 4.89 -25.32 10.29
N CYS A 22 6.06 -25.05 10.87
CA CYS A 22 6.89 -23.88 10.54
C CYS A 22 7.42 -23.88 9.08
N LYS A 23 7.41 -25.02 8.38
CA LYS A 23 7.96 -25.19 7.02
C LYS A 23 6.90 -25.17 5.91
N LYS A 24 5.79 -24.46 6.13
CA LYS A 24 4.72 -24.25 5.14
C LYS A 24 3.78 -23.14 5.59
N GLY A 25 3.00 -22.61 4.65
CA GLY A 25 1.94 -21.67 4.98
C GLY A 25 0.91 -22.27 5.95
N VAL A 26 0.48 -21.46 6.91
CA VAL A 26 -0.43 -21.86 7.99
C VAL A 26 -1.69 -21.01 7.93
N LYS A 27 -2.84 -21.70 7.90
CA LYS A 27 -4.16 -21.09 8.10
C LYS A 27 -4.63 -21.41 9.52
N ILE A 28 -5.10 -20.40 10.23
CA ILE A 28 -5.70 -20.48 11.56
C ILE A 28 -7.16 -20.08 11.39
N GLU A 29 -8.04 -21.08 11.47
CA GLU A 29 -9.50 -20.93 11.38
C GLU A 29 -10.16 -21.23 12.74
N ASN A 30 -9.40 -21.81 13.68
CA ASN A 30 -9.83 -22.07 15.06
C ASN A 30 -8.79 -21.50 16.06
N PRO A 31 -9.20 -20.84 17.17
CA PRO A 31 -8.30 -20.36 18.22
C PRO A 31 -7.27 -21.39 18.70
N ASN A 32 -7.62 -22.67 18.80
CA ASN A 32 -6.75 -23.75 19.28
C ASN A 32 -5.58 -24.09 18.33
N GLU A 33 -5.46 -23.42 17.19
CA GLU A 33 -4.41 -23.66 16.20
C GLU A 33 -3.21 -22.74 16.34
N ILE A 34 -3.38 -21.56 16.96
CA ILE A 34 -2.30 -20.59 17.14
C ILE A 34 -1.15 -21.17 17.99
N ASP A 35 -1.49 -21.93 19.03
CA ASP A 35 -0.52 -22.55 19.93
C ASP A 35 0.36 -23.60 19.24
N LYS A 36 -0.07 -24.15 18.09
CA LYS A 36 0.69 -25.13 17.31
C LYS A 36 1.94 -24.53 16.65
N ILE A 37 1.98 -23.20 16.49
CA ILE A 37 3.05 -22.47 15.79
C ILE A 37 3.69 -21.33 16.61
N LYS A 38 3.28 -21.09 17.86
CA LYS A 38 3.91 -20.09 18.75
C LYS A 38 5.42 -20.27 18.95
N GLY A 39 5.91 -21.51 18.83
CA GLY A 39 7.34 -21.85 18.92
C GLY A 39 8.13 -21.75 17.62
N CYS A 40 7.53 -21.27 16.51
CA CYS A 40 8.28 -21.06 15.27
C CYS A 40 9.15 -19.80 15.37
N GLU A 41 10.47 -19.93 15.17
CA GLU A 41 11.35 -18.77 14.94
C GLU A 41 11.26 -18.24 13.51
N LYS A 42 10.94 -19.11 12.55
CA LYS A 42 10.71 -18.77 11.14
C LYS A 42 9.49 -19.54 10.63
N LEU A 43 8.68 -18.90 9.78
CA LEU A 43 7.59 -19.53 9.06
C LEU A 43 7.84 -19.42 7.54
N GLU A 44 7.88 -20.55 6.85
CA GLU A 44 7.94 -20.59 5.38
C GLU A 44 6.54 -20.39 4.79
N GLY A 45 6.33 -19.42 3.90
CA GLY A 45 5.02 -19.12 3.32
C GLY A 45 4.11 -18.26 4.21
N ASP A 46 2.82 -18.18 3.86
CA ASP A 46 1.87 -17.23 4.45
C ASP A 46 1.35 -17.64 5.84
N LEU A 47 1.15 -16.67 6.72
CA LEU A 47 0.37 -16.83 7.96
C LEU A 47 -1.00 -16.20 7.77
N THR A 48 -2.07 -16.99 7.67
CA THR A 48 -3.44 -16.50 7.52
C THR A 48 -4.25 -16.76 8.78
N ILE A 49 -4.84 -15.72 9.36
CA ILE A 49 -5.73 -15.79 10.53
C ILE A 49 -7.04 -15.09 10.16
N LYS A 50 -8.15 -15.83 10.08
CA LYS A 50 -9.44 -15.31 9.59
C LYS A 50 -10.63 -15.83 10.37
N ASN A 51 -11.61 -14.94 10.60
CA ASN A 51 -12.93 -15.28 11.17
C ASN A 51 -12.87 -16.13 12.46
N THR A 52 -11.89 -15.88 13.33
CA THR A 52 -11.68 -16.67 14.57
C THR A 52 -12.14 -15.92 15.81
N GLY A 53 -12.38 -16.65 16.90
CA GLY A 53 -12.63 -16.09 18.23
C GLY A 53 -11.38 -15.61 18.98
N ILE A 54 -10.25 -15.38 18.30
CA ILE A 54 -8.98 -15.01 18.95
C ILE A 54 -9.02 -13.55 19.42
N GLU A 55 -8.83 -13.32 20.72
CA GLU A 55 -8.76 -11.98 21.31
C GLU A 55 -7.40 -11.29 21.15
N LYS A 56 -6.32 -12.08 21.05
CA LYS A 56 -4.94 -11.59 20.93
C LYS A 56 -4.09 -12.51 20.06
N ILE A 57 -3.27 -11.91 19.20
CA ILE A 57 -2.25 -12.61 18.42
C ILE A 57 -0.89 -12.18 18.97
N GLU A 58 -0.18 -13.11 19.60
CA GLU A 58 1.13 -12.88 20.25
C GLU A 58 2.09 -14.01 19.84
N PHE A 59 3.20 -13.63 19.20
CA PHE A 59 4.23 -14.53 18.66
C PHE A 59 5.63 -14.07 19.10
N ASP A 60 6.01 -14.44 20.32
CA ASP A 60 7.21 -13.89 20.97
C ASP A 60 8.54 -14.37 20.37
N GLU A 61 8.55 -15.50 19.66
CA GLU A 61 9.76 -16.08 19.05
C GLU A 61 9.87 -15.88 17.54
N LEU A 62 8.78 -15.50 16.85
CA LEU A 62 8.77 -15.45 15.39
C LEU A 62 9.58 -14.25 14.86
N ARG A 63 10.67 -14.55 14.14
CA ARG A 63 11.63 -13.58 13.58
C ARG A 63 11.41 -13.31 12.10
N GLU A 64 10.98 -14.31 11.33
CA GLU A 64 10.77 -14.18 9.89
C GLU A 64 9.52 -14.94 9.44
N VAL A 65 8.76 -14.34 8.52
CA VAL A 65 7.70 -15.02 7.76
C VAL A 65 8.01 -14.84 6.27
N ASP A 66 8.37 -15.90 5.56
CA ASP A 66 8.77 -15.80 4.15
C ASP A 66 7.60 -15.41 3.23
N GLY A 67 6.35 -15.63 3.66
CA GLY A 67 5.14 -15.13 3.00
C GLY A 67 4.55 -13.90 3.67
N THR A 68 3.25 -13.70 3.45
CA THR A 68 2.43 -12.60 3.96
C THR A 68 1.74 -13.00 5.26
N ILE A 69 1.73 -12.10 6.25
CA ILE A 69 0.86 -12.20 7.42
C ILE A 69 -0.48 -11.53 7.10
N ILE A 70 -1.55 -12.32 7.07
CA ILE A 70 -2.91 -11.92 6.71
C ILE A 70 -3.80 -12.09 7.95
N VAL A 71 -4.29 -10.99 8.52
CA VAL A 71 -5.18 -11.00 9.69
C VAL A 71 -6.47 -10.27 9.34
N TYR A 72 -7.53 -11.02 9.05
CA TYR A 72 -8.74 -10.47 8.43
C TYR A 72 -10.03 -10.95 9.10
N GLY A 73 -10.92 -10.01 9.45
CA GLY A 73 -12.26 -10.35 9.96
C GLY A 73 -12.27 -11.02 11.34
N VAL A 74 -11.25 -10.78 12.18
CA VAL A 74 -11.17 -11.36 13.53
C VAL A 74 -11.88 -10.42 14.51
N GLU A 75 -13.21 -10.53 14.60
CA GLU A 75 -14.08 -9.57 15.32
C GLU A 75 -13.82 -9.44 16.83
N SER A 76 -13.21 -10.45 17.45
CA SER A 76 -12.83 -10.42 18.88
C SER A 76 -11.42 -9.87 19.11
N LEU A 77 -10.61 -9.71 18.07
CA LEU A 77 -9.21 -9.35 18.19
C LEU A 77 -9.03 -7.94 18.74
N THR A 78 -8.21 -7.80 19.77
CA THR A 78 -7.89 -6.52 20.41
C THR A 78 -6.43 -6.10 20.22
N SER A 79 -5.51 -7.05 19.98
CA SER A 79 -4.09 -6.77 19.80
C SER A 79 -3.36 -7.77 18.91
N ILE A 80 -2.42 -7.26 18.11
CA ILE A 80 -1.43 -8.03 17.35
C ILE A 80 -0.04 -7.63 17.85
N SER A 81 0.80 -8.60 18.24
CA SER A 81 2.18 -8.38 18.68
C SER A 81 3.12 -9.46 18.15
N PHE A 82 4.16 -9.03 17.43
CA PHE A 82 5.25 -9.89 16.96
C PHE A 82 6.58 -9.21 17.36
N PRO A 83 7.00 -9.31 18.64
CA PRO A 83 8.06 -8.48 19.20
C PRO A 83 9.47 -8.77 18.63
N LYS A 84 9.68 -9.89 17.93
CA LYS A 84 10.98 -10.25 17.32
C LYS A 84 10.95 -10.30 15.78
N LEU A 85 9.80 -10.06 15.14
CA LEU A 85 9.66 -10.20 13.69
C LEU A 85 10.43 -9.08 13.00
N ASN A 86 11.51 -9.45 12.29
CA ASN A 86 12.38 -8.51 11.58
C ASN A 86 12.00 -8.34 10.10
N LYS A 87 11.33 -9.35 9.51
CA LYS A 87 11.08 -9.43 8.08
C LYS A 87 9.81 -10.24 7.76
N THR A 88 9.06 -9.75 6.79
CA THR A 88 7.99 -10.52 6.12
C THR A 88 7.90 -10.12 4.64
N MET A 89 7.25 -10.90 3.77
CA MET A 89 6.88 -10.41 2.45
C MET A 89 5.73 -9.38 2.51
N GLY A 90 4.83 -9.47 3.49
CA GLY A 90 3.73 -8.54 3.58
C GLY A 90 2.95 -8.58 4.90
N LEU A 91 2.33 -7.47 5.25
CA LEU A 91 1.30 -7.36 6.29
C LEU A 91 -0.01 -6.94 5.64
N ASN A 92 -1.08 -7.71 5.86
CA ASN A 92 -2.42 -7.42 5.36
C ASN A 92 -3.43 -7.58 6.51
N ILE A 93 -3.70 -6.48 7.21
CA ILE A 93 -4.44 -6.47 8.49
C ILE A 93 -5.71 -5.62 8.32
N GLY A 94 -6.88 -6.25 8.29
CA GLY A 94 -8.11 -5.47 8.14
C GLY A 94 -9.43 -6.11 8.53
N HIS A 95 -10.46 -5.28 8.63
CA HIS A 95 -11.79 -5.67 9.13
C HIS A 95 -11.76 -6.27 10.55
N ASN A 96 -10.79 -5.91 11.38
CA ASN A 96 -10.71 -6.36 12.78
C ASN A 96 -11.31 -5.27 13.68
N ILE A 97 -12.64 -5.22 13.74
CA ILE A 97 -13.42 -4.09 14.29
C ILE A 97 -13.15 -3.73 15.77
N LYS A 98 -12.53 -4.61 16.56
CA LYS A 98 -12.13 -4.37 17.95
C LYS A 98 -10.62 -4.18 18.15
N LEU A 99 -9.81 -4.28 17.08
CA LEU A 99 -8.35 -4.21 17.15
C LEU A 99 -7.93 -2.82 17.61
N LYS A 100 -7.18 -2.72 18.70
CA LYS A 100 -6.71 -1.45 19.29
C LYS A 100 -5.25 -1.17 19.02
N GLN A 101 -4.42 -2.22 18.99
CA GLN A 101 -2.97 -2.09 18.88
C GLN A 101 -2.34 -3.07 17.90
N ILE A 102 -1.39 -2.58 17.12
CA ILE A 102 -0.48 -3.35 16.26
C ILE A 102 0.96 -3.07 16.70
N ASN A 103 1.72 -4.11 17.01
CA ASN A 103 3.08 -3.98 17.56
C ASN A 103 4.09 -4.90 16.82
N PHE A 104 4.92 -4.29 15.97
CA PHE A 104 6.02 -4.92 15.24
C PHE A 104 7.32 -4.11 15.45
N PRO A 105 7.84 -4.03 16.70
CA PRO A 105 8.91 -3.11 17.08
C PRO A 105 10.24 -3.36 16.35
N GLU A 106 10.50 -4.61 15.95
CA GLU A 106 11.74 -5.02 15.29
C GLU A 106 11.63 -5.16 13.77
N LEU A 107 10.46 -4.86 13.17
CA LEU A 107 10.25 -5.03 11.73
C LEU A 107 11.09 -4.02 10.95
N LEU A 108 12.09 -4.51 10.23
CA LEU A 108 12.98 -3.70 9.39
C LEU A 108 12.43 -3.55 7.97
N ASN A 109 11.87 -4.64 7.41
CA ASN A 109 11.45 -4.69 6.02
C ASN A 109 10.18 -5.54 5.83
N SER A 110 9.26 -5.00 5.04
CA SER A 110 8.11 -5.71 4.45
C SER A 110 7.95 -5.19 3.02
N LYS A 111 7.52 -5.98 2.03
CA LYS A 111 7.27 -5.40 0.69
C LYS A 111 5.97 -4.63 0.63
N LYS A 112 4.94 -5.06 1.37
CA LYS A 112 3.64 -4.39 1.41
C LYS A 112 3.11 -4.38 2.83
N ILE A 113 2.61 -3.25 3.28
CA ILE A 113 1.91 -3.11 4.55
C ILE A 113 0.58 -2.44 4.23
N LYS A 114 -0.52 -3.16 4.44
CA LYS A 114 -1.88 -2.65 4.30
C LYS A 114 -2.65 -2.87 5.60
N VAL A 115 -3.02 -1.78 6.23
CA VAL A 115 -3.80 -1.74 7.47
C VAL A 115 -5.09 -0.97 7.19
N PHE A 116 -6.23 -1.66 7.19
CA PHE A 116 -7.47 -1.09 6.68
C PHE A 116 -8.72 -1.54 7.42
N ASN A 117 -9.68 -0.64 7.63
CA ASN A 117 -10.97 -0.95 8.28
C ASN A 117 -10.78 -1.58 9.68
N ASN A 118 -9.93 -0.96 10.51
CA ASN A 118 -9.71 -1.36 11.89
C ASN A 118 -10.17 -0.20 12.80
N GLU A 119 -11.48 0.02 12.89
CA GLU A 119 -12.13 1.23 13.43
C GLU A 119 -11.88 1.55 14.92
N LYS A 120 -11.08 0.74 15.63
CA LYS A 120 -10.67 0.98 17.02
C LYS A 120 -9.16 1.03 17.19
N LEU A 121 -8.41 0.88 16.10
CA LEU A 121 -6.95 0.84 16.08
C LEU A 121 -6.42 2.24 16.38
N ASN A 122 -5.82 2.42 17.54
CA ASN A 122 -5.32 3.71 18.02
C ASN A 122 -3.80 3.71 18.28
N PHE A 123 -3.15 2.57 18.12
CA PHE A 123 -1.70 2.42 18.27
C PHE A 123 -1.10 1.50 17.19
N ILE A 124 -0.09 1.99 16.49
CA ILE A 124 0.77 1.21 15.59
C ILE A 124 2.22 1.48 15.99
N ASN A 125 2.99 0.43 16.25
CA ASN A 125 4.44 0.50 16.44
C ASN A 125 5.14 -0.29 15.34
N MET A 126 5.83 0.43 14.45
CA MET A 126 6.70 -0.11 13.40
C MET A 126 7.93 0.79 13.24
N ASN A 127 8.42 1.41 14.32
CA ASN A 127 9.33 2.56 14.24
C ASN A 127 10.70 2.23 13.60
N LYS A 128 11.09 0.94 13.56
CA LYS A 128 12.29 0.41 12.89
C LYS A 128 12.10 0.08 11.40
N LEU A 129 10.90 0.21 10.85
CA LEU A 129 10.61 -0.06 9.44
C LEU A 129 11.40 0.91 8.55
N ARG A 130 12.30 0.38 7.72
CA ARG A 130 13.19 1.18 6.86
C ARG A 130 12.66 1.35 5.46
N ASP A 131 12.21 0.25 4.85
CA ASP A 131 11.85 0.23 3.43
C ASP A 131 10.67 -0.70 3.18
N THR A 132 9.72 -0.25 2.35
CA THR A 132 8.56 -1.03 1.85
C THR A 132 8.14 -0.57 0.45
N ASP A 133 7.63 -1.46 -0.39
CA ASP A 133 7.11 -1.11 -1.72
C ASP A 133 5.67 -0.56 -1.66
N SER A 134 4.94 -0.80 -0.57
CA SER A 134 3.66 -0.14 -0.27
C SER A 134 3.46 0.04 1.23
N PHE A 135 3.02 1.22 1.66
CA PHE A 135 2.46 1.50 2.97
C PHE A 135 1.07 2.13 2.81
N GLU A 136 0.05 1.39 3.21
CA GLU A 136 -1.37 1.76 3.10
C GLU A 136 -2.00 1.74 4.51
N LEU A 137 -2.44 2.90 5.01
CA LEU A 137 -3.16 3.05 6.27
C LEU A 137 -4.53 3.73 6.08
N LEU A 138 -5.58 2.97 6.36
CA LEU A 138 -6.96 3.26 6.00
C LEU A 138 -7.91 3.06 7.20
N ASN A 139 -8.87 3.96 7.40
CA ASN A 139 -10.02 3.75 8.30
C ASN A 139 -9.60 3.24 9.70
N SER A 140 -8.79 4.04 10.40
CA SER A 140 -8.30 3.79 11.75
C SER A 140 -8.53 4.98 12.69
N GLN A 141 -8.27 4.79 13.99
CA GLN A 141 -8.36 5.82 15.04
C GLN A 141 -6.99 6.16 15.64
N ILE A 142 -5.90 6.00 14.88
CA ILE A 142 -4.57 6.40 15.34
C ILE A 142 -4.50 7.93 15.42
N LYS A 143 -3.77 8.45 16.41
CA LYS A 143 -3.60 9.91 16.59
C LYS A 143 -2.31 10.45 16.00
N SER A 144 -1.26 9.63 16.01
CA SER A 144 0.00 9.91 15.34
C SER A 144 0.48 8.68 14.58
N LEU A 145 1.03 8.88 13.38
CA LEU A 145 1.79 7.88 12.65
C LEU A 145 3.28 8.21 12.76
N GLU A 146 4.06 7.34 13.40
CA GLU A 146 5.51 7.51 13.53
C GLU A 146 6.24 6.33 12.87
N LEU A 147 7.05 6.62 11.85
CA LEU A 147 7.89 5.63 11.15
C LEU A 147 9.32 6.17 11.09
N SER A 148 9.94 6.28 12.28
CA SER A 148 11.16 7.05 12.51
C SER A 148 12.35 6.63 11.65
N ASP A 149 12.54 5.33 11.41
CA ASP A 149 13.65 4.78 10.61
C ASP A 149 13.35 4.69 9.10
N MET A 150 12.14 5.02 8.65
CA MET A 150 11.73 4.87 7.23
C MET A 150 12.57 5.76 6.33
N ARG A 151 13.07 5.20 5.23
CA ARG A 151 14.01 5.84 4.28
C ARG A 151 13.48 5.83 2.85
N THR A 152 12.89 4.72 2.41
CA THR A 152 12.23 4.62 1.12
C THR A 152 10.85 3.98 1.24
N VAL A 153 9.92 4.44 0.41
CA VAL A 153 8.60 3.86 0.26
C VAL A 153 8.28 3.75 -1.23
N GLY A 154 7.56 2.73 -1.68
CA GLY A 154 7.03 2.68 -3.04
C GLY A 154 5.81 3.58 -3.14
N LEU A 155 4.64 3.05 -2.77
CA LEU A 155 3.39 3.78 -2.55
C LEU A 155 3.27 4.20 -1.07
N LEU A 156 3.00 5.47 -0.79
CA LEU A 156 2.59 5.96 0.54
C LEU A 156 1.14 6.43 0.47
N ASN A 157 0.22 5.72 1.12
CA ASN A 157 -1.21 6.01 1.06
C ASN A 157 -1.81 6.04 2.47
N ILE A 158 -2.17 7.22 2.95
CA ILE A 158 -2.74 7.46 4.29
C ILE A 158 -4.07 8.17 4.11
N TYR A 159 -5.19 7.43 4.18
CA TYR A 159 -6.49 7.99 3.88
C TYR A 159 -7.64 7.59 4.82
N SER A 160 -8.62 8.49 4.96
CA SER A 160 -9.78 8.34 5.85
C SER A 160 -9.41 7.95 7.29
N ASN A 161 -8.44 8.63 7.91
CA ASN A 161 -8.10 8.43 9.34
C ASN A 161 -8.59 9.65 10.15
N PRO A 162 -9.86 9.68 10.59
CA PRO A 162 -10.50 10.89 11.14
C PRO A 162 -9.94 11.37 12.48
N GLU A 163 -9.17 10.55 13.19
CA GLU A 163 -8.51 10.90 14.47
C GLU A 163 -7.02 11.23 14.31
N LEU A 164 -6.47 11.18 13.08
CA LEU A 164 -5.05 11.38 12.82
C LEU A 164 -4.69 12.87 12.86
N ILE A 165 -3.86 13.26 13.82
CA ILE A 165 -3.42 14.65 14.06
C ILE A 165 -2.06 14.92 13.42
N GLY A 166 -1.16 13.93 13.40
CA GLY A 166 0.22 14.11 12.94
C GLY A 166 0.85 12.90 12.24
N ILE A 167 1.62 13.15 11.20
CA ILE A 167 2.38 12.16 10.42
C ILE A 167 3.87 12.47 10.54
N SER A 168 4.72 11.53 11.00
CA SER A 168 6.15 11.76 11.24
C SER A 168 7.03 10.67 10.61
N LEU A 169 7.69 11.03 9.51
CA LEU A 169 8.65 10.21 8.75
C LEU A 169 9.97 10.98 8.54
N PRO A 170 10.70 11.32 9.64
CA PRO A 170 11.80 12.29 9.62
C PRO A 170 13.05 11.85 8.84
N LEU A 171 13.12 10.57 8.43
CA LEU A 171 14.20 10.00 7.62
C LEU A 171 13.80 9.62 6.19
N LEU A 172 12.53 9.76 5.81
CA LEU A 172 12.06 9.38 4.47
C LEU A 172 12.71 10.31 3.43
N LYS A 173 13.32 9.71 2.39
CA LYS A 173 14.02 10.42 1.32
C LYS A 173 13.35 10.30 -0.03
N GLU A 174 12.65 9.20 -0.26
CA GLU A 174 12.16 8.81 -1.59
C GLU A 174 10.84 8.07 -1.46
N CYS A 175 9.84 8.56 -2.19
CA CYS A 175 8.65 7.81 -2.58
C CYS A 175 8.84 7.43 -4.05
N LYS A 176 8.91 6.14 -4.37
CA LYS A 176 9.23 5.67 -5.74
C LYS A 176 8.04 5.79 -6.69
N ASN A 177 6.83 5.77 -6.14
CA ASN A 177 5.57 5.85 -6.88
C ASN A 177 4.79 7.07 -6.32
N GLU A 178 3.55 6.84 -5.90
CA GLU A 178 2.60 7.86 -5.49
C GLU A 178 2.63 8.13 -3.97
N THR A 179 2.38 9.38 -3.59
CA THR A 179 2.07 9.79 -2.21
C THR A 179 0.64 10.34 -2.18
N ASN A 180 -0.27 9.63 -1.51
CA ASN A 180 -1.62 10.10 -1.22
C ASN A 180 -1.79 10.27 0.30
N ILE A 181 -2.12 11.49 0.73
CA ILE A 181 -2.51 11.80 2.11
C ILE A 181 -3.83 12.55 2.02
N SER A 182 -4.95 11.86 2.23
CA SER A 182 -6.28 12.42 1.97
C SER A 182 -7.35 12.07 3.00
N GLU A 183 -8.37 12.92 3.14
CA GLU A 183 -9.51 12.67 4.05
C GLU A 183 -9.12 12.43 5.53
N ASN A 184 -8.07 13.12 6.02
CA ASN A 184 -7.69 13.07 7.43
C ASN A 184 -8.20 14.36 8.11
N ASP A 185 -9.45 14.31 8.57
CA ASP A 185 -10.26 15.47 9.00
C ASP A 185 -9.57 16.38 10.03
N ILE A 186 -8.74 15.82 10.92
CA ILE A 186 -8.05 16.57 11.99
C ILE A 186 -6.52 16.60 11.84
N LEU A 187 -5.99 16.25 10.67
CA LEU A 187 -4.54 16.28 10.41
C LEU A 187 -4.03 17.72 10.44
N GLU A 188 -3.18 18.04 11.41
CA GLU A 188 -2.61 19.38 11.63
C GLU A 188 -1.16 19.47 11.15
N ASP A 189 -0.38 18.38 11.28
CA ASP A 189 1.06 18.37 10.96
C ASP A 189 1.50 17.16 10.10
N ILE A 190 2.44 17.42 9.21
CA ILE A 190 3.18 16.42 8.44
C ILE A 190 4.66 16.75 8.61
N ASN A 191 5.47 15.80 9.09
CA ASN A 191 6.90 15.93 9.35
C ASN A 191 7.70 14.93 8.48
N ILE A 192 8.00 15.33 7.25
CA ILE A 192 8.79 14.56 6.26
C ILE A 192 9.92 15.43 5.64
N PRO A 193 10.75 16.13 6.46
CA PRO A 193 11.68 17.18 6.03
C PRO A 193 12.83 16.72 5.12
N LYS A 194 12.96 15.42 4.86
CA LYS A 194 14.05 14.84 4.06
C LYS A 194 13.59 14.25 2.73
N LEU A 195 12.29 14.30 2.40
CA LEU A 195 11.79 13.81 1.13
C LEU A 195 12.36 14.64 -0.02
N VAL A 196 13.02 13.98 -0.98
CA VAL A 196 13.66 14.61 -2.14
C VAL A 196 12.91 14.31 -3.43
N THR A 197 12.35 13.10 -3.55
CA THR A 197 11.74 12.61 -4.79
C THR A 197 10.42 11.89 -4.52
N ILE A 198 9.43 12.17 -5.38
CA ILE A 198 8.22 11.38 -5.58
C ILE A 198 8.22 10.94 -7.05
N GLY A 199 8.25 9.63 -7.32
CA GLY A 199 8.33 9.06 -8.68
C GLY A 199 6.97 8.92 -9.39
N GLY A 200 5.91 9.47 -8.80
CA GLY A 200 4.55 9.48 -9.33
C GLY A 200 3.79 10.72 -8.85
N GLU A 201 2.49 10.57 -8.61
CA GLU A 201 1.63 11.64 -8.13
C GLU A 201 1.90 12.00 -6.66
N MET A 202 1.80 13.28 -6.32
CA MET A 202 1.67 13.78 -4.96
C MET A 202 0.27 14.37 -4.78
N ASN A 203 -0.61 13.66 -4.08
CA ASN A 203 -1.96 14.11 -3.75
C ASN A 203 -2.08 14.41 -2.24
N ILE A 204 -2.32 15.67 -1.89
CA ILE A 204 -2.63 16.12 -0.53
C ILE A 204 -4.02 16.80 -0.57
N ASP A 205 -5.06 16.03 -0.31
CA ASP A 205 -6.46 16.45 -0.54
C ASP A 205 -7.34 16.30 0.71
N SER A 206 -8.32 17.19 0.90
CA SER A 206 -9.34 17.01 1.94
C SER A 206 -8.78 16.82 3.37
N ASN A 207 -7.71 17.54 3.71
CA ASN A 207 -7.15 17.64 5.07
C ASN A 207 -7.40 19.05 5.63
N PRO A 208 -8.60 19.39 6.13
CA PRO A 208 -9.02 20.79 6.36
C PRO A 208 -8.29 21.49 7.54
N LYS A 209 -7.68 20.73 8.45
CA LYS A 209 -6.86 21.28 9.55
C LYS A 209 -5.40 21.53 9.16
N LEU A 210 -4.91 20.91 8.10
CA LEU A 210 -3.53 21.07 7.64
C LEU A 210 -3.37 22.47 7.05
N LYS A 211 -2.48 23.29 7.63
CA LYS A 211 -2.24 24.69 7.20
C LYS A 211 -0.90 24.90 6.51
N SER A 212 0.04 23.99 6.68
CA SER A 212 1.40 24.13 6.18
C SER A 212 1.92 22.87 5.51
N LEU A 213 2.63 23.07 4.40
CA LEU A 213 3.37 22.03 3.69
C LEU A 213 4.87 22.38 3.62
N GLU A 214 5.37 23.27 4.49
CA GLU A 214 6.80 23.61 4.61
C GLU A 214 7.69 22.40 4.97
N SER A 215 7.08 21.31 5.45
CA SER A 215 7.72 20.00 5.59
C SER A 215 8.34 19.48 4.28
N PHE A 216 7.80 19.88 3.13
CA PHE A 216 8.25 19.44 1.81
C PHE A 216 9.33 20.36 1.21
N LEU A 217 9.95 21.26 1.99
CA LEU A 217 11.04 22.15 1.55
C LEU A 217 12.25 21.45 0.91
N SER A 218 12.48 20.16 1.21
CA SER A 218 13.54 19.35 0.58
C SER A 218 13.15 18.75 -0.77
N LEU A 219 11.84 18.72 -1.10
CA LEU A 219 11.29 18.04 -2.27
C LEU A 219 11.77 18.75 -3.55
N ALA A 220 12.41 17.98 -4.41
CA ALA A 220 13.13 18.44 -5.59
C ALA A 220 12.60 17.85 -6.90
N ASN A 221 11.80 16.78 -6.85
CA ASN A 221 11.34 16.06 -8.03
C ASN A 221 9.99 15.37 -7.79
N ILE A 222 9.00 15.66 -8.61
CA ILE A 222 7.70 14.98 -8.69
C ILE A 222 7.53 14.53 -10.15
N GLU A 223 7.56 13.22 -10.40
CA GLU A 223 7.50 12.69 -11.77
C GLU A 223 6.07 12.58 -12.33
N GLY A 224 5.05 12.62 -11.46
CA GLY A 224 3.64 12.70 -11.82
C GLY A 224 3.02 14.07 -11.55
N ASP A 225 1.69 14.06 -11.32
CA ASP A 225 0.91 15.26 -11.01
C ASP A 225 1.17 15.72 -9.56
N LEU A 226 1.15 17.03 -9.32
CA LEU A 226 1.09 17.65 -7.99
C LEU A 226 -0.32 18.16 -7.76
N ILE A 227 -1.04 17.58 -6.82
CA ILE A 227 -2.41 17.93 -6.45
C ILE A 227 -2.43 18.28 -4.96
N VAL A 228 -2.79 19.53 -4.64
CA VAL A 228 -2.99 19.97 -3.27
C VAL A 228 -4.31 20.72 -3.18
N ASN A 229 -5.28 20.19 -2.42
CA ASN A 229 -6.53 20.90 -2.14
C ASN A 229 -6.84 20.91 -0.65
N GLY A 230 -7.14 22.08 -0.10
CA GLY A 230 -7.49 22.22 1.30
C GLY A 230 -7.50 23.67 1.78
N ASP A 231 -7.19 23.88 3.04
CA ASP A 231 -6.98 25.21 3.63
C ASP A 231 -5.49 25.46 3.90
N ILE A 232 -4.63 25.06 2.97
CA ILE A 232 -3.19 25.35 3.02
C ILE A 232 -2.98 26.86 2.98
N GLU A 233 -2.16 27.38 3.89
CA GLU A 233 -1.77 28.78 4.00
C GLU A 233 -0.31 28.99 3.58
N THR A 234 0.54 27.98 3.75
CA THR A 234 1.96 28.00 3.39
C THR A 234 2.38 26.70 2.70
N PHE A 235 3.07 26.83 1.57
CA PHE A 235 3.67 25.71 0.84
C PHE A 235 4.85 26.25 0.03
N SER A 236 6.03 25.69 0.27
CA SER A 236 7.27 26.03 -0.41
C SER A 236 7.98 24.74 -0.82
N LEU A 237 8.53 24.73 -2.03
CA LEU A 237 9.36 23.63 -2.54
C LEU A 237 10.82 24.06 -2.62
N LYS A 238 11.72 23.09 -2.82
CA LYS A 238 13.14 23.40 -3.01
C LYS A 238 13.33 24.25 -4.26
N LYS A 239 14.25 25.22 -4.24
CA LYS A 239 14.61 26.10 -5.39
C LYS A 239 15.21 25.42 -6.64
N ILE A 240 15.06 24.10 -6.76
CA ILE A 240 15.41 23.30 -7.94
C ILE A 240 14.31 22.27 -8.27
N ALA A 241 13.11 22.44 -7.70
CA ALA A 241 12.02 21.50 -7.83
C ALA A 241 11.56 21.36 -9.28
N LYS A 242 11.43 20.11 -9.73
CA LYS A 242 10.82 19.75 -11.00
C LYS A 242 9.51 19.02 -10.77
N ILE A 243 8.53 19.34 -11.60
CA ILE A 243 7.24 18.65 -11.70
C ILE A 243 7.11 18.28 -13.18
N TYR A 244 6.75 17.03 -13.48
CA TYR A 244 6.59 16.57 -14.88
C TYR A 244 5.14 16.34 -15.28
N GLY A 245 4.23 16.13 -14.32
CA GLY A 245 2.79 16.09 -14.54
C GLY A 245 2.12 17.46 -14.41
N LYS A 246 0.81 17.44 -14.22
CA LYS A 246 -0.01 18.63 -13.92
C LYS A 246 0.34 19.21 -12.55
N CYS A 247 -0.01 20.46 -12.33
CA CYS A 247 0.05 21.08 -11.02
C CYS A 247 -1.30 21.75 -10.72
N GLN A 248 -2.01 21.30 -9.69
CA GLN A 248 -3.30 21.82 -9.22
C GLN A 248 -3.20 22.18 -7.74
N LEU A 249 -3.51 23.43 -7.39
CA LEU A 249 -3.31 23.98 -6.04
C LEU A 249 -4.50 24.82 -5.60
N ASN A 250 -5.37 24.23 -4.78
CA ASN A 250 -6.53 24.89 -4.19
C ASN A 250 -6.26 25.15 -2.71
N GLY A 251 -5.63 26.29 -2.42
CA GLY A 251 -5.29 26.72 -1.05
C GLY A 251 -6.40 27.48 -0.34
N SER A 252 -6.07 27.97 0.86
CA SER A 252 -6.89 28.94 1.59
C SER A 252 -6.90 30.32 0.90
N LYS A 253 -7.78 31.23 1.36
CA LYS A 253 -7.81 32.62 0.88
C LYS A 253 -6.57 33.46 1.22
N SER A 254 -5.74 33.04 2.16
CA SER A 254 -4.47 33.70 2.50
C SER A 254 -3.28 33.19 1.70
N PHE A 255 -3.41 32.05 1.01
CA PHE A 255 -2.35 31.50 0.19
C PHE A 255 -2.11 32.35 -1.06
N ASN A 256 -0.87 32.84 -1.22
CA ASN A 256 -0.48 33.63 -2.40
C ASN A 256 -0.17 32.70 -3.59
N CYS A 257 -1.21 32.13 -4.19
CA CYS A 257 -1.11 31.27 -5.36
C CYS A 257 -0.31 31.93 -6.51
N GLU A 258 -0.49 33.22 -6.79
CA GLU A 258 0.22 33.87 -7.92
C GLU A 258 1.74 33.96 -7.68
N ALA A 259 2.18 34.18 -6.44
CA ALA A 259 3.58 34.07 -6.09
C ALA A 259 4.10 32.63 -6.27
N PHE A 260 3.34 31.63 -5.81
CA PHE A 260 3.70 30.21 -5.96
C PHE A 260 3.78 29.79 -7.43
N LYS A 261 2.78 30.12 -8.26
CA LYS A 261 2.78 29.94 -9.72
C LYS A 261 4.03 30.55 -10.34
N SER A 262 4.34 31.79 -9.98
CA SER A 262 5.52 32.50 -10.49
C SER A 262 6.84 31.90 -10.04
N GLU A 263 6.89 31.22 -8.89
CA GLU A 263 8.05 30.46 -8.42
C GLU A 263 8.18 29.15 -9.20
N ILE A 264 7.15 28.29 -9.19
CA ILE A 264 7.20 26.99 -9.87
C ILE A 264 7.38 27.12 -11.39
N PHE A 265 6.81 28.14 -12.03
CA PHE A 265 7.08 28.39 -13.45
C PHE A 265 8.57 28.67 -13.71
N LYS A 266 9.27 29.38 -12.82
CA LYS A 266 10.72 29.62 -12.93
C LYS A 266 11.56 28.39 -12.60
N LEU A 267 11.09 27.51 -11.72
CA LEU A 267 11.84 26.32 -11.27
C LEU A 267 11.66 25.11 -12.19
N ALA A 268 10.41 24.83 -12.59
CA ALA A 268 10.00 23.61 -13.29
C ALA A 268 9.53 23.87 -14.73
N ASN A 269 9.27 25.12 -15.14
CA ASN A 269 8.56 25.47 -16.38
C ASN A 269 7.15 24.82 -16.44
N VAL A 270 6.50 24.68 -15.29
CA VAL A 270 5.13 24.16 -15.14
C VAL A 270 4.19 25.30 -14.77
N ASN A 271 3.06 25.39 -15.46
CA ASN A 271 1.96 26.25 -15.07
C ASN A 271 1.10 25.51 -14.04
N CYS A 272 1.07 26.00 -12.80
CA CYS A 272 0.13 25.52 -11.80
C CYS A 272 -1.25 26.16 -12.00
N GLU A 273 -2.28 25.34 -12.04
CA GLU A 273 -3.66 25.79 -11.91
C GLU A 273 -3.98 26.03 -10.43
N CYS A 274 -4.67 27.13 -10.13
CA CYS A 274 -5.31 27.31 -8.83
C CYS A 274 -6.77 27.64 -9.07
N GLY A 275 -7.67 26.92 -8.42
CA GLY A 275 -9.04 27.32 -8.23
C GLY A 275 -9.18 28.20 -7.00
N ASP A 276 -9.90 29.30 -7.13
CA ASP A 276 -10.64 29.85 -6.00
C ASP A 276 -11.54 28.74 -5.42
N LYS A 277 -11.84 28.80 -4.11
CA LYS A 277 -12.83 27.91 -3.48
C LYS A 277 -14.25 28.18 -4.02
N MET A 278 -14.53 27.69 -5.22
CA MET A 278 -15.87 27.40 -5.70
C MET A 278 -16.15 25.93 -5.45
N ALA A 279 -17.32 25.64 -4.88
CA ALA A 279 -17.78 24.28 -4.69
C ALA A 279 -17.99 23.62 -6.06
N THR A 280 -17.04 22.81 -6.51
CA THR A 280 -17.28 21.85 -7.59
C THR A 280 -18.23 20.80 -7.04
N SER A 281 -19.48 20.91 -7.45
CA SER A 281 -20.54 19.92 -7.24
C SER A 281 -20.02 18.51 -7.48
N SER A 282 -20.34 17.62 -6.56
CA SER A 282 -20.12 16.18 -6.67
C SER A 282 -20.62 15.63 -8.00
N THR A 283 -19.71 15.37 -8.95
CA THR A 283 -19.88 14.26 -9.89
C THR A 283 -19.38 13.02 -9.17
N THR A 284 -20.33 12.22 -8.67
CA THR A 284 -20.07 10.95 -8.00
C THR A 284 -19.47 9.94 -8.98
N LYS A 285 -18.16 9.98 -9.17
CA LYS A 285 -17.39 8.81 -9.57
C LYS A 285 -17.12 7.98 -8.33
N ASN A 286 -17.81 6.84 -8.27
CA ASN A 286 -17.63 5.80 -7.26
C ASN A 286 -16.13 5.41 -7.21
N PRO A 287 -15.44 5.44 -6.05
CA PRO A 287 -13.98 5.29 -5.96
C PRO A 287 -13.42 3.88 -6.26
N ASN A 288 -14.21 3.00 -6.90
CA ASN A 288 -13.80 1.65 -7.30
C ASN A 288 -13.13 1.58 -8.69
N GLU A 289 -12.76 2.71 -9.29
CA GLU A 289 -12.07 2.76 -10.61
C GLU A 289 -10.72 3.49 -10.59
N LEU A 290 -9.89 3.20 -9.56
CA LEU A 290 -8.45 3.13 -9.81
C LEU A 290 -8.20 1.92 -10.70
N ASN A 291 -7.74 2.17 -11.93
CA ASN A 291 -7.60 1.16 -12.98
C ASN A 291 -6.32 0.31 -12.77
N TYR A 292 -6.28 -0.42 -11.64
CA TYR A 292 -5.28 -1.42 -11.37
C TYR A 292 -5.34 -2.49 -12.46
N LYS A 293 -4.23 -2.68 -13.19
CA LYS A 293 -4.03 -3.94 -13.94
C LYS A 293 -4.10 -5.09 -12.93
N LYS A 294 -5.19 -5.86 -12.99
CA LYS A 294 -5.38 -7.13 -12.27
C LYS A 294 -4.13 -8.01 -12.42
N LEU A 295 -3.34 -8.09 -11.36
CA LEU A 295 -2.60 -9.31 -11.06
C LEU A 295 -3.56 -10.17 -10.26
N ASP A 296 -4.42 -10.88 -11.00
CA ASP A 296 -5.31 -11.88 -10.42
C ASP A 296 -4.48 -13.00 -9.80
N TYR A 297 -4.51 -13.11 -8.48
CA TYR A 297 -4.10 -14.30 -7.75
C TYR A 297 -5.36 -14.95 -7.17
N ASP A 298 -6.10 -15.63 -8.04
CA ASP A 298 -7.24 -16.46 -7.64
C ASP A 298 -6.71 -17.70 -6.91
N GLY A 299 -7.08 -17.83 -5.63
CA GLY A 299 -6.73 -18.95 -4.78
C GLY A 299 -7.85 -19.97 -4.60
N THR A 300 -8.72 -20.17 -5.60
CA THR A 300 -9.90 -21.05 -5.52
C THR A 300 -10.13 -22.01 -6.69
N GLU A 301 -9.15 -22.89 -6.98
CA GLU A 301 -9.41 -24.19 -7.61
C GLU A 301 -9.00 -25.37 -6.70
N GLU A 302 -9.96 -25.94 -5.97
CA GLU A 302 -10.11 -27.40 -5.71
C GLU A 302 -11.27 -27.66 -4.72
N LEU A 303 -12.50 -27.76 -5.23
CA LEU A 303 -13.47 -28.73 -4.71
C LEU A 303 -14.25 -29.35 -5.88
N LYS A 304 -14.38 -30.67 -5.85
CA LYS A 304 -14.62 -31.52 -7.02
C LYS A 304 -16.10 -31.80 -7.28
N ASN A 305 -16.38 -32.08 -8.55
CA ASN A 305 -17.60 -32.70 -9.07
C ASN A 305 -18.18 -33.81 -8.16
N ASN A 306 -19.51 -33.84 -7.97
CA ASN A 306 -20.39 -34.94 -8.40
C ASN A 306 -21.80 -34.90 -7.75
N ALA A 307 -22.85 -34.69 -8.56
CA ALA A 307 -24.25 -35.15 -8.41
C ALA A 307 -25.08 -34.42 -9.49
N ILE A 308 -25.27 -34.99 -10.68
CA ILE A 308 -26.41 -35.86 -11.09
C ILE A 308 -27.77 -35.14 -11.13
N ASN A 309 -28.35 -35.17 -12.34
CA ASN A 309 -29.67 -34.73 -12.78
C ASN A 309 -30.83 -34.85 -11.78
N GLU A 310 -31.80 -33.92 -11.85
CA GLU A 310 -33.15 -34.26 -12.35
C GLU A 310 -33.97 -33.04 -12.81
N LYS A 311 -35.05 -33.30 -13.56
CA LYS A 311 -35.96 -32.30 -14.18
C LYS A 311 -37.28 -32.23 -13.41
N THR A 312 -37.88 -31.04 -13.28
CA THR A 312 -39.30 -30.70 -13.57
C THR A 312 -39.55 -29.22 -13.16
N LYS A 313 -40.10 -28.30 -13.96
CA LYS A 313 -41.48 -28.19 -14.47
C LYS A 313 -42.55 -28.17 -13.35
N ASN A 314 -43.10 -27.00 -12.98
CA ASN A 314 -44.42 -26.52 -13.47
C ASN A 314 -44.99 -25.30 -12.71
N ASP A 315 -45.74 -24.49 -13.48
CA ASP A 315 -46.98 -23.75 -13.20
C ASP A 315 -47.09 -22.51 -12.27
N GLU A 316 -47.75 -21.50 -12.86
CA GLU A 316 -48.22 -20.18 -12.40
C GLU A 316 -49.55 -20.25 -11.55
N PRO A 317 -50.38 -19.18 -11.40
CA PRO A 317 -50.18 -17.82 -10.84
C PRO A 317 -51.30 -17.36 -9.85
N THR A 318 -51.14 -16.22 -9.14
CA THR A 318 -52.31 -15.42 -8.65
C THR A 318 -52.07 -13.91 -8.38
N LYS A 319 -52.60 -13.07 -9.31
CA LYS A 319 -53.27 -11.74 -9.18
C LYS A 319 -53.01 -10.77 -7.97
N ILE A 320 -52.29 -9.65 -8.23
CA ILE A 320 -52.76 -8.23 -8.47
C ILE A 320 -54.11 -7.82 -7.81
N PRO A 321 -54.32 -6.61 -7.17
CA PRO A 321 -53.91 -5.22 -7.54
C PRO A 321 -53.43 -4.27 -6.39
N GLY A 322 -52.95 -3.02 -6.62
CA GLY A 322 -52.65 -2.28 -7.86
C GLY A 322 -52.58 -0.73 -7.70
N LYS A 323 -52.28 -0.01 -8.81
CA LYS A 323 -52.24 1.48 -9.04
C LYS A 323 -51.10 2.27 -8.34
N SER A 324 -50.52 3.35 -8.90
CA SER A 324 -50.83 4.19 -10.09
C SER A 324 -49.52 4.57 -10.85
N GLU A 325 -49.45 4.55 -12.19
CA GLU A 325 -49.49 5.73 -13.12
C GLU A 325 -48.49 6.87 -12.77
N ASN A 326 -47.62 7.41 -13.65
CA ASN A 326 -47.70 7.69 -15.10
C ASN A 326 -46.27 7.70 -15.73
N THR A 327 -46.02 7.16 -16.95
CA THR A 327 -45.96 7.83 -18.28
C THR A 327 -45.07 9.09 -18.34
N HIS A 328 -44.22 9.37 -19.35
CA HIS A 328 -43.68 8.59 -20.50
C HIS A 328 -42.11 8.68 -20.42
N ASN A 329 -41.23 8.35 -21.39
CA ASN A 329 -41.33 7.93 -22.80
C ASN A 329 -40.06 7.16 -23.22
N TYR A 330 -40.05 6.50 -24.39
CA TYR A 330 -38.83 6.00 -25.06
C TYR A 330 -38.93 6.15 -26.59
N GLY A 331 -38.10 7.01 -27.16
CA GLY A 331 -37.96 7.14 -28.61
C GLY A 331 -37.03 6.09 -29.20
N LYS A 332 -37.54 5.21 -30.08
CA LYS A 332 -36.70 4.41 -30.98
C LYS A 332 -36.18 5.27 -32.12
N ILE A 333 -34.87 5.23 -32.38
CA ILE A 333 -34.31 5.46 -33.71
C ILE A 333 -33.28 4.36 -33.99
N ASN A 334 -33.39 3.74 -35.15
CA ASN A 334 -32.48 2.66 -35.59
C ASN A 334 -31.22 3.22 -36.28
N SER A 335 -30.15 2.43 -36.19
CA SER A 335 -29.11 2.24 -37.21
C SER A 335 -28.49 3.46 -37.91
N GLU A 336 -27.19 3.67 -37.64
CA GLU A 336 -26.20 3.69 -38.73
C GLU A 336 -24.81 3.34 -38.17
N VAL A 337 -24.25 2.20 -38.60
CA VAL A 337 -22.86 1.84 -38.31
C VAL A 337 -21.98 2.47 -39.38
N LYS A 338 -21.19 3.48 -39.01
CA LYS A 338 -20.12 4.03 -39.86
C LYS A 338 -18.77 3.75 -39.22
N SER A 339 -18.04 2.82 -39.82
CA SER A 339 -16.63 2.60 -39.55
C SER A 339 -15.81 3.80 -40.02
N SER A 340 -15.04 4.42 -39.14
CA SER A 340 -13.97 5.35 -39.52
C SER A 340 -12.63 4.78 -39.04
N SER A 341 -11.73 4.55 -39.99
CA SER A 341 -10.40 4.02 -39.76
C SER A 341 -9.39 5.17 -39.63
N SER A 342 -9.04 5.55 -38.41
CA SER A 342 -7.88 6.39 -38.14
C SER A 342 -6.61 5.52 -38.07
N LYS A 343 -5.73 5.68 -39.05
CA LYS A 343 -4.39 5.06 -39.05
C LYS A 343 -3.56 5.63 -37.89
N CYS A 344 -3.09 4.78 -36.98
CA CYS A 344 -1.93 5.12 -36.15
C CYS A 344 -0.65 4.91 -36.96
N GLU A 345 0.09 5.98 -37.24
CA GLU A 345 1.44 5.89 -37.77
C GLU A 345 2.43 5.59 -36.64
N LEU A 346 2.98 4.38 -36.64
CA LEU A 346 4.10 3.99 -35.79
C LEU A 346 5.42 4.49 -36.40
N THR A 347 5.94 5.62 -35.93
CA THR A 347 7.31 6.05 -36.26
C THR A 347 8.33 5.13 -35.61
N ARG A 348 8.92 4.27 -36.44
CA ARG A 348 9.76 3.13 -36.06
C ARG A 348 11.18 3.56 -35.65
N SER A 349 11.40 3.88 -34.38
CA SER A 349 12.74 4.02 -33.78
C SER A 349 13.43 2.65 -33.60
N GLY A 350 13.76 2.00 -34.72
CA GLY A 350 14.27 0.62 -34.76
C GLY A 350 15.78 0.45 -34.67
N GLU A 351 16.57 1.52 -34.83
CA GLU A 351 18.02 1.39 -35.08
C GLU A 351 18.92 1.54 -33.83
N ASN A 352 18.41 2.08 -32.72
CA ASN A 352 19.22 2.29 -31.52
C ASN A 352 19.21 1.10 -30.55
N VAL A 353 18.12 0.31 -30.49
CA VAL A 353 18.02 -0.83 -29.55
C VAL A 353 19.00 -1.95 -29.91
N LEU A 354 19.20 -2.21 -31.22
CA LEU A 354 20.10 -3.27 -31.69
C LEU A 354 21.58 -2.96 -31.40
N LYS A 355 21.99 -1.68 -31.49
CA LYS A 355 23.35 -1.23 -31.14
C LYS A 355 23.63 -1.37 -29.64
N ILE A 356 22.67 -1.03 -28.78
CA ILE A 356 22.81 -1.17 -27.33
C ILE A 356 22.96 -2.65 -26.94
N TYR A 357 22.16 -3.54 -27.54
CA TYR A 357 22.26 -4.98 -27.29
C TYR A 357 23.60 -5.58 -27.74
N LEU A 358 24.13 -5.16 -28.89
CA LEU A 358 25.44 -5.61 -29.37
C LEU A 358 26.61 -5.12 -28.49
N ILE A 359 26.54 -3.90 -27.96
CA ILE A 359 27.55 -3.37 -27.03
C ILE A 359 27.54 -4.15 -25.70
N PHE A 360 26.36 -4.43 -25.15
CA PHE A 360 26.23 -5.24 -23.93
C PHE A 360 26.75 -6.67 -24.10
N LEU A 361 26.41 -7.34 -25.22
CA LEU A 361 26.92 -8.67 -25.52
C LEU A 361 28.45 -8.70 -25.67
N PHE A 362 29.05 -7.66 -26.28
CA PHE A 362 30.50 -7.58 -26.41
C PHE A 362 31.21 -7.37 -25.06
N GLN A 363 30.67 -6.51 -24.18
CA GLN A 363 31.21 -6.31 -22.84
C GLN A 363 31.13 -7.58 -21.97
N VAL A 364 30.01 -8.31 -22.02
CA VAL A 364 29.89 -9.60 -21.32
C VAL A 364 30.90 -10.62 -21.85
N PHE A 365 31.12 -10.69 -23.18
CA PHE A 365 32.10 -11.60 -23.77
C PHE A 365 33.54 -11.27 -23.36
N VAL A 366 33.92 -9.99 -23.32
CA VAL A 366 35.27 -9.57 -22.90
C VAL A 366 35.52 -9.90 -21.43
N VAL A 367 34.54 -9.68 -20.54
CA VAL A 367 34.67 -10.07 -19.13
C VAL A 367 34.82 -11.59 -18.99
N TYR A 368 34.01 -12.39 -19.69
CA TYR A 368 34.10 -13.85 -19.64
C TYR A 368 35.44 -14.38 -20.19
N TYR A 369 35.95 -13.80 -21.28
CA TYR A 369 37.22 -14.20 -21.89
C TYR A 369 38.42 -13.89 -20.98
N LEU A 370 38.44 -12.71 -20.36
CA LEU A 370 39.47 -12.33 -19.37
C LEU A 370 39.40 -13.22 -18.12
N SER A 371 38.20 -13.57 -17.64
CA SER A 371 38.03 -14.51 -16.51
C SER A 371 38.53 -15.93 -16.81
N CYS A 372 38.51 -16.36 -18.08
CA CYS A 372 39.05 -17.67 -18.46
C CYS A 372 40.57 -17.72 -18.61
N GLN A 373 41.26 -16.61 -18.90
CA GLN A 373 42.73 -16.61 -19.00
C GLN A 373 43.45 -16.61 -17.65
N VAL A 374 42.80 -16.15 -16.56
CA VAL A 374 43.41 -16.08 -15.23
C VAL A 374 43.53 -17.46 -14.54
N ASN A 375 42.82 -18.49 -15.02
CA ASN A 375 42.79 -19.84 -14.42
C ASN A 375 43.70 -20.87 -15.13
N PHE A 376 44.73 -20.43 -15.88
CA PHE A 376 45.66 -21.34 -16.57
C PHE A 376 47.15 -21.17 -16.24
N ASP A 377 47.51 -20.21 -15.38
CA ASP A 377 48.89 -20.00 -14.87
C ASP A 377 48.93 -19.98 -13.33
N SER A 378 48.75 -21.15 -12.71
CA SER A 378 49.12 -21.43 -11.30
C SER A 378 49.24 -22.94 -11.02
#